data_AF-A0A564Z187-F1
#
_entry.id   AF-A0A564Z187-F1
#
_cell.length_a   1.000
_cell.length_b   1.000
_cell.length_c   1.000
_cell.angle_alpha   90.00
_cell.angle_beta   90.00
_cell.angle_gamma   90.00
#
_symmetry.space_group_name_H-M   'P 1'
#
loop_
_entity.id
_entity.type
_entity.pdbx_description
1 polymer ?
#
loop_
_entity_poly.entity_id
_entity_poly.type
_entity_poly.pdbx_seq_one_letter_code
_entity_poly.pdbx_strand_id
1 'polypeptide(L)'
;MQMAEVAQADLAQAMPALEAAVKALEGLNKKDITEIKSYGQPPLLVRKVMEAVMILRQAPPTWTESKKHLAEQDFIGQLINFDKDHISDRTLKKIGTYVEQDDFTPETVGKVSLAAKSLCMWVRAIEVYGRVYRIVEPKRQRLQ
;
A
#
# COMPACT_ATOMS: atom_id res chain seq x y z
N MET A 1 -11.07 -19.69 -21.74
CA MET A 1 -10.33 -20.35 -20.64
C MET A 1 -9.00 -19.64 -20.34
N GLN A 2 -8.17 -19.27 -21.32
CA GLN A 2 -6.86 -18.62 -21.10
C GLN A 2 -6.85 -17.38 -20.17
N MET A 3 -7.85 -16.50 -20.23
CA MET A 3 -7.85 -15.28 -19.41
C MET A 3 -8.10 -15.48 -17.91
N ALA A 4 -8.63 -16.63 -17.49
CA ALA A 4 -8.83 -16.94 -16.07
C ALA A 4 -7.56 -17.53 -15.46
N GLU A 5 -6.86 -18.39 -16.19
CA GLU A 5 -5.61 -19.01 -15.77
C GLU A 5 -4.47 -17.99 -15.64
N VAL A 6 -4.36 -17.05 -16.60
CA VAL A 6 -3.35 -15.98 -16.54
C VAL A 6 -3.58 -15.07 -15.33
N ALA A 7 -4.83 -14.66 -15.08
CA ALA A 7 -5.14 -13.77 -13.97
C ALA A 7 -4.95 -14.46 -12.60
N GLN A 8 -5.13 -15.78 -12.52
CA GLN A 8 -4.85 -16.53 -11.31
C GLN A 8 -3.34 -16.74 -11.09
N ALA A 9 -2.56 -16.89 -12.16
CA ALA A 9 -1.10 -16.90 -12.10
C ALA A 9 -0.54 -15.52 -11.67
N ASP A 10 -1.09 -14.42 -12.19
CA ASP A 10 -0.71 -13.07 -11.78
C ASP A 10 -1.03 -12.82 -10.30
N LEU A 11 -2.15 -13.36 -9.80
CA LEU A 11 -2.52 -13.25 -8.40
C LEU A 11 -1.54 -14.02 -7.52
N ALA A 12 -1.14 -15.21 -7.94
CA ALA A 12 -0.10 -16.00 -7.28
C ALA A 12 1.27 -15.30 -7.29
N GLN A 13 1.57 -14.47 -8.30
CA GLN A 13 2.79 -13.66 -8.34
C GLN A 13 2.71 -12.40 -7.46
N ALA A 14 1.51 -11.84 -7.26
CA ALA A 14 1.29 -10.68 -6.39
C ALA A 14 1.35 -11.03 -4.89
N MET A 15 0.95 -12.26 -4.53
CA MET A 15 0.92 -12.73 -3.13
C MET A 15 2.28 -12.64 -2.40
N PRO A 16 3.40 -13.11 -2.97
CA PRO A 16 4.72 -12.97 -2.34
C PRO A 16 5.10 -11.52 -2.02
N ALA A 17 4.78 -10.58 -2.91
CA ALA A 17 5.06 -9.16 -2.69
C ALA A 17 4.21 -8.60 -1.55
N LEU A 18 2.95 -9.02 -1.47
CA LEU A 18 2.03 -8.65 -0.39
C LEU A 18 2.49 -9.21 0.96
N GLU A 19 2.83 -10.50 1.02
CA GLU A 19 3.35 -11.13 2.24
C GLU A 19 4.65 -10.48 2.71
N ALA A 20 5.58 -10.20 1.79
CA ALA A 20 6.82 -9.50 2.11
C ALA A 20 6.55 -8.09 2.64
N ALA A 21 5.57 -7.38 2.08
CA ALA A 21 5.19 -6.06 2.56
C ALA A 21 4.51 -6.10 3.94
N VAL A 22 3.61 -7.04 4.18
CA VAL A 22 2.97 -7.25 5.50
C VAL A 22 4.03 -7.57 6.54
N LYS A 23 4.97 -8.47 6.25
CA LYS A 23 6.10 -8.78 7.13
C LYS A 23 7.00 -7.57 7.39
N ALA A 24 7.20 -6.72 6.38
CA ALA A 24 7.96 -5.47 6.54
C ALA A 24 7.23 -4.45 7.43
N LEU A 25 5.88 -4.46 7.45
CA LEU A 25 5.07 -3.66 8.38
C LEU A 25 5.11 -4.23 9.80
N GLU A 26 5.04 -5.55 9.97
CA GLU A 26 5.18 -6.22 11.29
C GLU A 26 6.54 -5.95 11.95
N GLY A 27 7.58 -5.74 11.13
CA GLY A 27 8.90 -5.35 11.60
C GLY A 27 8.99 -3.90 12.10
N LEU A 28 7.98 -3.06 11.83
CA LEU A 28 7.96 -1.67 12.30
C LEU A 28 7.57 -1.61 13.78
N ASN A 29 8.31 -0.80 14.53
CA ASN A 29 8.04 -0.53 15.93
C ASN A 29 7.51 0.90 16.13
N LYS A 30 7.09 1.20 17.36
CA LYS A 30 6.51 2.51 17.72
C LYS A 30 7.48 3.68 17.49
N LYS A 31 8.79 3.47 17.58
CA LYS A 31 9.81 4.51 17.35
C LYS A 31 9.86 4.88 15.87
N ASP A 32 9.79 3.90 14.98
CA ASP A 32 9.79 4.10 13.53
C ASP A 32 8.60 4.97 13.07
N ILE A 33 7.41 4.72 13.66
CA ILE A 33 6.21 5.53 13.39
C ILE A 33 6.34 6.93 13.99
N THR A 34 6.92 7.02 15.20
CA THR A 34 7.17 8.31 15.85
C THR A 34 8.16 9.16 15.06
N GLU A 35 9.18 8.56 14.44
CA GLU A 35 10.11 9.24 13.55
C GLU A 35 9.38 9.90 12.39
N ILE A 36 8.56 9.14 11.64
CA ILE A 36 7.76 9.70 10.53
C ILE A 36 6.86 10.84 11.04
N LYS A 37 6.17 10.64 12.16
CA LYS A 37 5.25 11.64 12.73
C LYS A 37 5.97 12.92 13.18
N SER A 38 7.24 12.81 13.59
CA SER A 38 8.03 13.92 14.13
C SER A 38 8.41 14.95 13.06
N TYR A 39 8.32 14.62 11.77
CA TYR A 39 8.61 15.56 10.71
C TYR A 39 7.67 16.78 10.78
N GLY A 40 8.26 17.95 11.04
CA GLY A 40 7.58 19.24 10.88
C GLY A 40 7.12 19.40 9.43
N GLN A 41 8.09 19.30 8.52
CA GLN A 41 7.89 19.20 7.07
C GLN A 41 8.49 17.87 6.57
N PRO A 42 7.69 16.92 6.10
CA PRO A 42 8.18 15.61 5.69
C PRO A 42 8.94 15.74 4.36
N PRO A 43 10.02 14.94 4.16
CA PRO A 43 10.64 14.79 2.85
C PRO A 43 9.60 14.42 1.79
N LEU A 44 9.81 14.88 0.54
CA LEU A 44 8.84 14.69 -0.55
C LEU A 44 8.41 13.22 -0.71
N LEU A 45 9.36 12.29 -0.65
CA LEU A 45 9.08 10.85 -0.80
C LEU A 45 8.26 10.29 0.37
N VAL A 46 8.60 10.66 1.60
CA VAL A 46 7.83 10.27 2.80
C VAL A 46 6.40 10.82 2.70
N ARG A 47 6.26 12.07 2.26
CA ARG A 47 4.96 12.70 2.04
C ARG A 47 4.14 11.93 1.00
N LYS A 48 4.71 11.65 -0.17
CA LYS A 48 4.04 10.89 -1.25
C LYS A 48 3.56 9.52 -0.76
N VAL A 49 4.41 8.79 -0.01
CA VAL A 49 4.04 7.49 0.56
C VAL A 49 2.87 7.64 1.51
N MET A 50 2.89 8.62 2.40
CA MET A 50 1.81 8.84 3.36
C MET A 50 0.51 9.27 2.67
N GLU A 51 0.58 10.13 1.65
CA GLU A 51 -0.59 10.48 0.82
C GLU A 51 -1.21 9.23 0.16
N ALA A 52 -0.38 8.33 -0.38
CA ALA A 52 -0.85 7.08 -0.96
C ALA A 52 -1.50 6.15 0.08
N VAL A 53 -0.92 6.03 1.28
CA VAL A 53 -1.55 5.28 2.39
C VAL A 53 -2.92 5.88 2.77
N MET A 54 -3.04 7.22 2.81
CA MET A 54 -4.32 7.88 3.10
C MET A 54 -5.37 7.62 2.02
N ILE A 55 -4.97 7.63 0.74
CA ILE A 55 -5.88 7.31 -0.38
C ILE A 55 -6.42 5.89 -0.24
N LEU A 56 -5.57 4.90 0.07
CA LEU A 56 -6.00 3.53 0.32
C LEU A 56 -7.00 3.45 1.48
N ARG A 57 -6.74 4.19 2.56
CA ARG A 57 -7.63 4.30 3.72
C ARG A 57 -8.87 5.18 3.51
N GLN A 58 -9.13 5.66 2.29
CA GLN A 58 -10.23 6.60 1.96
C GLN A 58 -10.20 7.91 2.78
N ALA A 59 -9.02 8.31 3.26
CA ALA A 59 -8.81 9.54 4.01
C ALA A 59 -8.25 10.65 3.10
N PRO A 60 -8.45 11.94 3.45
CA PRO A 60 -7.80 13.04 2.76
C PRO A 60 -6.28 12.87 2.65
N PRO A 61 -5.66 12.93 1.45
CA PRO A 61 -4.22 12.79 1.24
C PRO A 61 -3.49 14.07 1.66
N THR A 62 -3.55 14.39 2.95
CA THR A 62 -2.89 15.56 3.53
C THR A 62 -1.96 15.11 4.64
N TRP A 63 -0.89 15.87 4.85
CA TRP A 63 0.05 15.59 5.93
C TRP A 63 -0.61 15.70 7.30
N THR A 64 -1.52 16.66 7.48
CA THR A 64 -2.29 16.82 8.72
C THR A 64 -3.09 15.56 9.05
N GLU A 65 -3.78 14.98 8.07
CA GLU A 65 -4.55 13.75 8.28
C GLU A 65 -3.63 12.54 8.50
N SER A 66 -2.52 12.47 7.74
CA SER A 66 -1.50 11.45 7.92
C SER A 66 -0.97 11.41 9.36
N LYS A 67 -0.70 12.58 9.97
CA LYS A 67 -0.26 12.66 11.38
C LYS A 67 -1.29 12.13 12.37
N LYS A 68 -2.58 12.31 12.11
CA LYS A 68 -3.65 11.78 12.97
C LYS A 68 -3.65 10.26 12.93
N HIS A 69 -3.61 9.67 11.73
CA HIS A 69 -3.56 8.22 11.58
C HIS A 69 -2.27 7.62 12.15
N LEU A 70 -1.12 8.26 11.93
CA LEU A 70 0.15 7.84 12.54
C LEU A 70 0.15 7.92 14.09
N ALA A 71 -0.80 8.66 14.68
CA ALA A 71 -0.96 8.74 16.14
C ALA A 71 -1.85 7.62 16.71
N GLU A 72 -2.54 6.86 15.85
CA GLU A 72 -3.38 5.74 16.30
C GLU A 72 -2.49 4.63 16.87
N GLN A 73 -2.93 4.03 17.98
CA GLN A 73 -2.15 3.01 18.68
C GLN A 73 -1.95 1.75 17.84
N ASP A 74 -2.92 1.44 16.97
CA ASP A 74 -2.94 0.26 16.11
C ASP A 74 -2.83 0.60 14.63
N PHE A 75 -2.14 1.69 14.29
CA PHE A 75 -1.98 2.11 12.89
C PHE A 75 -1.43 0.96 12.02
N ILE A 76 -0.39 0.26 12.49
CA ILE A 76 0.22 -0.85 11.76
C ILE A 76 -0.70 -2.06 11.68
N GLY A 77 -1.37 -2.44 12.77
CA GLY A 77 -2.33 -3.55 12.75
C GLY A 77 -3.47 -3.32 11.77
N GLN A 78 -3.94 -2.08 11.63
CA GLN A 78 -4.95 -1.74 10.63
C GLN A 78 -4.45 -1.84 9.18
N LEU A 79 -3.16 -1.58 8.91
CA LEU A 79 -2.59 -1.76 7.57
C LEU A 79 -2.40 -3.25 7.23
N ILE A 80 -1.99 -4.06 8.21
CA ILE A 80 -1.84 -5.51 8.07
C ILE A 80 -3.20 -6.16 7.81
N ASN A 81 -4.23 -5.75 8.56
CA ASN A 81 -5.60 -6.26 8.42
C ASN A 81 -6.44 -5.49 7.40
N PHE A 82 -5.81 -4.70 6.52
CA PHE A 82 -6.52 -3.89 5.54
C PHE A 82 -7.30 -4.75 4.56
N ASP A 83 -8.54 -4.34 4.27
CA ASP A 83 -9.41 -5.02 3.30
C ASP A 83 -8.96 -4.75 1.86
N LYS A 84 -7.99 -5.56 1.44
CA LYS A 84 -7.41 -5.55 0.10
C LYS A 84 -8.36 -6.04 -1.00
N ASP A 85 -9.44 -6.74 -0.62
CA ASP A 85 -10.36 -7.40 -1.55
C ASP A 85 -11.48 -6.44 -2.00
N HIS A 86 -11.78 -5.40 -1.21
CA HIS A 86 -12.82 -4.40 -1.50
C HIS A 86 -12.30 -3.00 -1.84
N ILE A 87 -11.21 -2.91 -2.61
CA ILE A 87 -10.67 -1.62 -3.07
C ILE A 87 -11.40 -1.15 -4.32
N SER A 88 -11.89 0.10 -4.33
CA SER A 88 -12.55 0.68 -5.50
C SER A 88 -11.59 1.00 -6.64
N ASP A 89 -12.05 0.89 -7.90
CA ASP A 89 -11.23 1.18 -9.09
C ASP A 89 -10.72 2.64 -9.11
N ARG A 90 -11.53 3.56 -8.58
CA ARG A 90 -11.13 4.96 -8.39
C ARG A 90 -9.89 5.06 -7.50
N THR A 91 -9.82 4.25 -6.44
CA THR A 91 -8.71 4.25 -5.49
C THR A 91 -7.48 3.62 -6.13
N LEU A 92 -7.62 2.45 -6.75
CA LEU A 92 -6.53 1.80 -7.48
C LEU A 92 -5.94 2.71 -8.56
N LYS A 93 -6.79 3.38 -9.35
CA LYS A 93 -6.34 4.32 -10.38
C LYS A 93 -5.54 5.49 -9.79
N LYS A 94 -5.98 6.05 -8.67
CA LYS A 94 -5.23 7.11 -7.97
C LYS A 94 -3.88 6.59 -7.49
N ILE A 95 -3.84 5.44 -6.84
CA ILE A 95 -2.58 4.85 -6.35
C ILE A 95 -1.64 4.50 -7.49
N GLY A 96 -2.17 4.01 -8.62
CA GLY A 96 -1.39 3.75 -9.84
C GLY A 96 -0.56 4.96 -10.27
N THR A 97 -1.11 6.18 -10.19
CA THR A 97 -0.35 7.40 -10.52
C THR A 97 0.83 7.70 -9.59
N TYR A 98 0.85 7.13 -8.38
CA TYR A 98 2.00 7.18 -7.47
C TYR A 98 2.98 6.05 -7.78
N VAL A 99 2.48 4.82 -7.93
CA VAL A 99 3.30 3.62 -8.17
C VAL A 99 4.03 3.65 -9.51
N GLU A 100 3.47 4.33 -10.51
CA GLU A 100 4.08 4.55 -11.83
C GLU A 100 5.25 5.57 -11.80
N GLN A 101 5.46 6.29 -10.70
CA GLN A 101 6.56 7.24 -10.57
C GLN A 101 7.87 6.50 -10.26
N ASP A 102 8.94 6.81 -11.00
CA ASP A 102 10.26 6.16 -10.83
C ASP A 102 10.84 6.33 -9.41
N ASP A 103 10.48 7.42 -8.73
CA ASP A 103 10.92 7.74 -7.38
C ASP A 103 10.10 7.05 -6.28
N PHE A 104 8.95 6.46 -6.62
CA PHE A 104 8.07 5.72 -5.71
C PHE A 104 8.48 4.24 -5.62
N THR A 105 9.76 4.01 -5.31
CA THR A 105 10.34 2.67 -5.18
C THR A 105 10.84 2.44 -3.75
N PRO A 106 10.68 1.23 -3.17
CA PRO A 106 11.17 0.90 -1.83
C PRO A 106 12.65 1.21 -1.63
N GLU A 107 13.46 1.05 -2.68
CA GLU A 107 14.89 1.33 -2.69
C GLU A 107 15.17 2.83 -2.56
N THR A 108 14.40 3.67 -3.27
CA THR A 108 14.57 5.12 -3.26
C THR A 108 14.00 5.73 -1.98
N VAL A 109 12.80 5.30 -1.56
CA VAL A 109 12.18 5.73 -0.31
C VAL A 109 13.00 5.28 0.90
N GLY A 110 13.58 4.07 0.86
CA GLY A 110 14.39 3.52 1.94
C GLY A 110 15.70 4.23 2.20
N LYS A 111 16.20 5.02 1.23
CA LYS A 111 17.34 5.93 1.46
C LYS A 111 16.96 7.10 2.36
N VAL A 112 15.67 7.42 2.45
CA VAL A 112 15.15 8.54 3.25
C VAL A 112 14.64 8.06 4.61
N SER A 113 13.84 7.00 4.65
CA SER A 113 13.33 6.43 5.88
C SER A 113 13.01 4.95 5.71
N LEU A 114 13.48 4.12 6.64
CA LEU A 114 13.20 2.69 6.68
C LEU A 114 11.70 2.42 6.89
N ALA A 115 11.07 3.22 7.75
CA ALA A 115 9.64 3.11 8.02
C ALA A 115 8.80 3.44 6.78
N ALA A 116 9.18 4.51 6.05
CA ALA A 116 8.53 4.87 4.80
C ALA A 116 8.75 3.82 3.70
N LYS A 117 9.88 3.11 3.69
CA LYS A 117 10.13 1.99 2.77
C LYS A 117 9.12 0.87 2.98
N SER A 118 8.90 0.42 4.22
CA SER A 118 7.91 -0.64 4.50
C SER A 118 6.50 -0.23 4.07
N LEU A 119 6.11 1.02 4.34
CA LEU A 119 4.83 1.57 3.88
C LEU A 119 4.74 1.64 2.34
N CYS A 120 5.81 2.04 1.66
CA CYS A 120 5.89 2.06 0.20
C CYS A 120 5.73 0.66 -0.40
N MET A 121 6.41 -0.35 0.16
CA MET A 121 6.27 -1.75 -0.26
C MET A 121 4.81 -2.20 -0.16
N TRP A 122 4.14 -1.86 0.96
CA TRP A 122 2.75 -2.21 1.17
C TRP A 122 1.80 -1.54 0.18
N VAL A 123 1.94 -0.22 -0.06
CA VAL A 123 1.12 0.49 -1.06
C VAL A 123 1.24 -0.15 -2.44
N ARG A 124 2.47 -0.45 -2.88
CA ARG A 124 2.72 -1.08 -4.18
C ARG A 124 2.11 -2.47 -4.26
N ALA A 125 2.30 -3.29 -3.23
CA ALA A 125 1.76 -4.65 -3.20
C ALA A 125 0.22 -4.67 -3.21
N ILE A 126 -0.41 -3.74 -2.47
CA ILE A 126 -1.88 -3.59 -2.44
C ILE A 126 -2.42 -3.13 -3.81
N GLU A 127 -1.76 -2.21 -4.51
CA GLU A 127 -2.17 -1.79 -5.86
C GLU A 127 -2.13 -2.96 -6.85
N VAL A 128 -1.02 -3.70 -6.87
CA VAL A 128 -0.84 -4.86 -7.76
C VAL A 128 -1.88 -5.94 -7.45
N TYR A 129 -2.03 -6.30 -6.18
CA TYR A 129 -3.03 -7.27 -5.75
C TYR A 129 -4.44 -6.84 -6.15
N GLY A 130 -4.83 -5.60 -5.81
CA GLY A 130 -6.17 -5.08 -6.11
C GLY A 130 -6.46 -5.04 -7.61
N ARG A 131 -5.49 -4.63 -8.43
CA ARG A 131 -5.62 -4.62 -9.90
C ARG A 131 -5.87 -6.03 -10.44
N VAL A 132 -5.13 -7.03 -9.97
CA VAL A 132 -5.30 -8.42 -10.42
C VAL A 132 -6.60 -9.02 -9.89
N TYR A 133 -6.91 -8.81 -8.61
CA TYR A 133 -8.13 -9.32 -7.97
C TYR A 133 -9.40 -8.89 -8.71
N ARG A 134 -9.47 -7.62 -9.13
CA ARG A 134 -10.60 -7.08 -9.93
C ARG A 134 -10.80 -7.79 -11.28
N ILE A 135 -9.74 -8.34 -11.86
CA ILE A 135 -9.81 -9.08 -13.13
C ILE A 135 -10.26 -10.53 -12.89
N VAL A 136 -9.91 -11.10 -11.73
CA VAL A 136 -10.19 -12.49 -11.36
C VAL A 136 -11.60 -12.67 -10.78
N GLU A 137 -12.06 -11.76 -9.90
CA GLU A 137 -13.34 -11.83 -9.19
C GLU A 137 -14.57 -12.10 -10.11
N PRO A 138 -14.84 -11.30 -11.16
CA PRO A 138 -15.99 -11.52 -12.04
C PRO A 138 -15.86 -12.79 -12.90
N LYS A 139 -14.64 -13.32 -13.07
CA LYS A 139 -14.40 -14.58 -13.80
C LYS A 139 -14.64 -15.79 -12.90
N ARG A 140 -14.30 -15.71 -11.61
CA ARG A 140 -14.62 -16.72 -10.60
C ARG A 140 -16.11 -16.91 -10.43
N GLN A 141 -16.89 -15.83 -10.33
CA GLN A 141 -18.36 -15.89 -10.22
C GLN A 141 -19.06 -16.52 -11.43
N ARG A 142 -18.41 -16.54 -12.60
CA ARG A 142 -18.95 -17.14 -13.84
C ARG A 142 -18.60 -18.64 -13.99
N LEU A 143 -17.75 -19.18 -13.12
CA LEU A 143 -17.31 -20.58 -13.13
C LEU A 143 -17.92 -21.40 -11.98
N GLN A 144 -18.75 -20.79 -11.14
CA GLN A 144 -19.70 -21.46 -10.24
C GLN A 144 -21.07 -21.50 -10.92
#